data_AF-A0A1V5HWX8-F1
#
_entry.id   AF-A0A1V5HWX8-F1
#
_cell.length_a   1.000
_cell.length_b   1.000
_cell.length_c   1.000
_cell.angle_alpha   90.00
_cell.angle_beta   90.00
_cell.angle_gamma   90.00
#
_symmetry.space_group_name_H-M   'P 1'
#
loop_
_entity.id
_entity.type
_entity.pdbx_description
1 polymer ?
#
loop_
_entity_poly.entity_id
_entity_poly.type
_entity_poly.pdbx_seq_one_letter_code
_entity_poly.pdbx_strand_id
1 'polypeptide(L)' 'MAEKVQKYRCTICGAIVIPNPDGSCPVCGAPKEALVPVDDDGNDIEQ' A
#
# COMPACT_ATOMS: atom_id res chain seq x y z
N MET A 1 -6.32 19.83 -8.91
CA MET A 1 -5.10 19.00 -8.91
C MET A 1 -5.45 17.79 -8.06
N ALA A 2 -5.59 16.60 -8.64
CA ALA A 2 -5.95 15.42 -7.86
C ALA A 2 -4.66 14.93 -7.18
N GLU A 3 -4.53 15.18 -5.87
CA GLU A 3 -3.50 14.56 -5.04
C GLU A 3 -3.72 13.04 -5.08
N LYS A 4 -2.98 12.37 -5.96
CA LYS A 4 -2.89 10.91 -6.01
C LYS A 4 -2.14 10.47 -4.76
N VAL A 5 -2.89 10.18 -3.70
CA VAL A 5 -2.36 9.45 -2.55
C VAL A 5 -2.07 8.03 -3.04
N GLN A 6 -0.79 7.71 -3.22
CA GLN A 6 -0.34 6.37 -3.57
C GLN A 6 -0.76 5.41 -2.45
N LYS A 7 -1.72 4.53 -2.75
CA LYS A 7 -2.18 3.49 -1.84
C LYS A 7 -1.37 2.23 -2.06
N TYR A 8 -1.25 1.44 -1.01
CA TYR A 8 -0.53 0.17 -1.03
C TYR A 8 -1.39 -0.91 -0.40
N ARG A 9 -1.46 -2.06 -1.06
CA ARG A 9 -2.10 -3.26 -0.52
C ARG A 9 -1.08 -4.06 0.27
N CYS A 10 -1.35 -4.26 1.54
CA CYS A 10 -0.55 -5.17 2.34
C CYS A 10 -0.89 -6.62 1.98
N THR A 11 0.10 -7.41 1.58
CA THR A 11 -0.07 -8.84 1.25
C THR A 11 -0.19 -9.72 2.49
N ILE A 12 0.21 -9.21 3.66
CA ILE A 12 0.16 -9.93 4.95
C ILE A 12 -1.24 -9.89 5.56
N CYS A 13 -1.85 -8.70 5.65
CA CYS A 13 -3.20 -8.55 6.21
C CYS A 13 -4.30 -8.30 5.17
N GLY A 14 -3.94 -8.00 3.92
CA GLY A 14 -4.88 -7.71 2.83
C GLY A 14 -5.42 -6.28 2.78
N ALA A 15 -5.08 -5.42 3.75
CA ALA A 15 -5.60 -4.07 3.85
C ALA A 15 -4.91 -3.10 2.87
N ILE A 16 -5.70 -2.22 2.25
CA ILE A 16 -5.20 -1.11 1.43
C ILE A 16 -4.97 0.08 2.34
N VAL A 17 -3.71 0.46 2.50
CA VAL A 17 -3.24 1.48 3.45
C VAL A 17 -2.19 2.37 2.80
N ILE A 18 -1.97 3.53 3.40
CA ILE A 18 -0.78 4.32 3.10
C ILE A 18 0.33 3.82 4.03
N PRO A 19 1.52 3.43 3.53
CA PRO A 19 2.63 3.04 4.37
C PRO A 19 3.00 4.18 5.32
N ASN A 20 3.49 3.81 6.50
CA ASN A 20 4.13 4.75 7.41
C ASN A 20 5.36 5.40 6.75
N PRO A 21 5.88 6.52 7.31
CA PRO A 21 7.15 7.11 6.85
C PRO A 21 8.32 6.11 6.83
N ASP A 22 8.29 5.10 7.70
CA ASP A 22 9.25 3.99 7.75
C ASP A 22 9.01 2.89 6.69
N GLY A 23 7.94 3.02 5.89
CA GLY A 23 7.52 2.04 4.88
C GLY A 23 6.74 0.86 5.43
N SER A 24 6.46 0.81 6.73
CA SER A 24 5.74 -0.30 7.37
C SER A 24 4.21 -0.17 7.27
N CYS A 25 3.51 -1.30 7.29
CA CYS A 25 2.05 -1.33 7.31
C CYS A 25 1.53 -0.80 8.66
N PRO A 26 0.71 0.27 8.70
CA PRO A 26 0.14 0.78 9.95
C PRO A 26 -0.86 -0.16 10.63
N VAL A 27 -1.34 -1.19 9.93
CA VAL A 27 -2.35 -2.13 10.46
C VAL A 27 -1.69 -3.33 11.16
N CYS A 28 -0.70 -3.95 10.52
CA CYS A 28 -0.08 -5.18 11.05
C CYS A 28 1.42 -5.04 11.34
N GLY A 29 2.05 -3.93 10.96
CA GLY A 29 3.50 -3.73 11.11
C GLY A 29 4.36 -4.43 10.06
N ALA A 30 3.77 -5.00 9.00
CA ALA A 30 4.52 -5.63 7.92
C ALA A 30 5.53 -4.66 7.27
N PRO A 31 6.71 -5.15 6.85
CA PRO A 31 7.72 -4.32 6.18
C PRO A 31 7.23 -3.91 4.79
N LYS A 32 7.86 -2.87 4.22
CA LYS A 32 7.51 -2.33 2.89
C LYS A 32 7.50 -3.37 1.76
N GLU A 33 8.31 -4.42 1.86
CA GLU A 33 8.35 -5.52 0.88
C GLU A 33 7.03 -6.29 0.79
N ALA A 34 6.22 -6.23 1.85
CA ALA A 34 4.88 -6.80 1.90
C ALA A 34 3.79 -5.79 1.49
N LEU A 35 4.15 -4.58 1.07
CA LEU A 35 3.21 -3.57 0.58
C LEU A 35 3.36 -3.44 -0.94
N VAL A 36 2.35 -3.87 -1.67
CA VAL A 36 2.29 -3.77 -3.12
C VAL A 36 1.59 -2.47 -3.48
N PRO A 37 2.20 -1.57 -4.27
CA PRO A 37 1.54 -0.37 -4.75
C PRO A 37 0.30 -0.75 -5.57
N VAL A 38 -0.80 -0.02 -5.35
CA VAL A 38 -2.04 -0.18 -6.12
C VAL A 38 -2.43 1.13 -6.77
N ASP A 39 -3.04 1.04 -7.95
CA ASP A 39 -3.60 2.19 -8.65
C ASP A 39 -4.79 2.80 -7.89
N ASP A 40 -5.20 3.99 -8.31
CA ASP A 40 -6.41 4.67 -7.82
C ASP A 40 -7.69 3.80 -7.96
N ASP A 41 -7.70 2.87 -8.92
CA ASP A 41 -8.79 1.91 -9.17
C ASP A 41 -8.69 0.64 -8.29
N GLY A 42 -7.60 0.47 -7.54
CA GLY A 42 -7.37 -0.69 -6.67
C GLY A 42 -6.78 -1.92 -7.37
N ASN A 43 -6.35 -1.78 -8.63
CA ASN A 43 -5.61 -2.82 -9.35
C ASN A 43 -4.12 -2.80 -8.98
N ASP A 44 -3.50 -3.97 -8.93
CA ASP A 44 -2.07 -4.14 -8.80
C ASP A 44 -1.34 -3.61 -10.04
N ILE A 45 -0.37 -2.70 -9.85
CA ILE A 45 0.43 -2.11 -10.94
C ILE A 45 1.52 -3.06 -11.48
N GLU A 46 1.67 -4.26 -10.90
CA GLU A 46 2.76 -5.21 -11.19
C GLU A 46 2.41 -6.27 -12.26
N GLN A 47 1.52 -5.97 -13.22
CA GLN A 47 1.32 -6.84 -14.39
C GLN A 47 2.47 -6.78 -15.41
#